data_AF-A0A3N5L3F2-F1
#
_entry.id   AF-A0A3N5L3F2-F1
#
_cell.length_a   1.000
_cell.length_b   1.000
_cell.length_c   1.000
_cell.angle_alpha   90.00
_cell.angle_beta   90.00
_cell.angle_gamma   90.00
#
_symmetry.space_group_name_H-M   'P 1'
#
loop_
_entity.id
_entity.type
_entity.pdbx_description
1 polymer ?
#
loop_
_entity_poly.entity_id
_entity_poly.type
_entity_poly.pdbx_seq_one_letter_code
_entity_poly.pdbx_strand_id
1 'polypeptide(L)'
;ANALFRKWGIGKKGTDEGVLLLLVTRDRRMRLEVGYGLEPVLPDGLSGSILRQMRPALKESRYGEALAEALNVLGTRIAEAKGVSIDAPLPRSSRPATRSLPPWPQMIFGLILMAWVLGALGKGGGRGMGGPGGNLLAGMILGNVLGRSFGSGRGGGGFGGFDSGGGFGGFGGGDSGGGGASGSW
;
A
#
# COMPACT_ATOMS: atom_id res chain seq x y z
N ALA A 1 -11.94 19.53 -6.28
CA ALA A 1 -10.80 19.83 -5.39
C ALA A 1 -10.73 21.32 -5.07
N ASN A 2 -10.77 22.21 -6.07
CA ASN A 2 -10.81 23.66 -5.85
C ASN A 2 -11.82 24.16 -4.78
N ALA A 3 -13.08 23.71 -4.84
CA ALA A 3 -14.07 24.07 -3.82
C ALA A 3 -13.69 23.57 -2.40
N LEU A 4 -13.02 22.42 -2.31
CA LEU A 4 -12.52 21.86 -1.05
C LEU A 4 -11.32 22.68 -0.55
N PHE A 5 -10.42 23.08 -1.45
CA PHE A 5 -9.27 23.92 -1.16
C PHE A 5 -9.69 25.22 -0.49
N ARG A 6 -10.66 25.92 -1.09
CA ARG A 6 -11.25 27.15 -0.53
C ARG A 6 -12.03 26.89 0.75
N LYS A 7 -12.86 25.84 0.78
CA LYS A 7 -13.64 25.47 1.97
C LYS A 7 -12.75 25.14 3.16
N TRP A 8 -11.56 24.59 2.96
CA TRP A 8 -10.62 24.26 4.04
C TRP A 8 -9.62 25.37 4.34
N GLY A 9 -9.65 26.47 3.57
CA GLY A 9 -8.71 27.57 3.72
C GLY A 9 -7.26 27.12 3.57
N ILE A 10 -6.97 26.30 2.55
CA ILE A 10 -5.61 25.76 2.34
C ILE A 10 -4.68 26.87 1.84
N GLY A 11 -3.50 26.96 2.44
CA GLY A 11 -2.51 27.98 2.12
C GLY A 11 -2.70 29.27 2.91
N LYS A 12 -1.64 30.09 2.93
CA LYS A 12 -1.63 31.35 3.68
C LYS A 12 -2.36 32.44 2.90
N LYS A 13 -3.27 33.15 3.58
CA LYS A 13 -4.01 34.27 3.01
C LYS A 13 -3.07 35.34 2.45
N GLY A 14 -3.27 35.73 1.19
CA GLY A 14 -2.51 36.77 0.51
C GLY A 14 -1.17 36.33 -0.08
N THR A 15 -0.65 35.15 0.28
CA THR A 15 0.48 34.53 -0.45
C THR A 15 0.04 33.33 -1.26
N ASP A 16 -1.13 32.74 -0.99
CA ASP A 16 -1.71 31.60 -1.72
C ASP A 16 -0.78 30.39 -1.79
N GLU A 17 0.05 30.23 -0.75
CA GLU A 17 1.04 29.16 -0.65
C GLU A 17 0.40 27.90 -0.06
N GLY A 18 -0.39 27.20 -0.88
CA GLY A 18 -1.07 25.97 -0.49
C GLY A 18 -1.01 24.89 -1.56
N VAL A 19 -0.98 23.64 -1.13
CA VAL A 19 -1.06 22.46 -2.02
C VAL A 19 -2.04 21.46 -1.42
N LEU A 20 -2.94 20.93 -2.25
CA LEU A 20 -3.88 19.88 -1.87
C LEU A 20 -3.72 18.69 -2.80
N LEU A 21 -3.28 17.55 -2.27
CA LEU A 21 -3.35 16.27 -2.94
C LEU A 21 -4.58 15.50 -2.46
N LEU A 22 -5.58 15.37 -3.34
CA LEU A 22 -6.81 14.62 -3.09
C LEU A 22 -6.72 13.24 -3.74
N LEU A 23 -6.86 12.19 -2.94
CA LEU A 23 -6.89 10.80 -3.38
C LEU A 23 -8.26 10.17 -3.07
N VAL A 24 -8.98 9.75 -4.10
CA VAL A 24 -10.28 9.08 -4.00
C VAL A 24 -10.08 7.61 -4.35
N THR A 25 -9.93 6.76 -3.32
CA THR A 25 -9.55 5.35 -3.48
C THR A 25 -10.62 4.51 -4.17
N ARG A 26 -11.91 4.74 -3.85
CA ARG A 26 -13.05 4.03 -4.45
C ARG A 26 -13.16 4.26 -5.95
N ASP A 27 -13.04 5.52 -6.38
CA ASP A 27 -13.18 5.92 -7.78
C ASP A 27 -11.86 5.85 -8.56
N ARG A 28 -10.76 5.50 -7.88
CA ARG A 28 -9.38 5.52 -8.40
C ARG A 28 -9.02 6.83 -9.10
N ARG A 29 -9.40 7.95 -8.48
CA ARG A 29 -9.11 9.30 -8.97
C ARG A 29 -8.19 10.03 -8.02
N MET A 30 -7.29 10.82 -8.58
CA MET A 30 -6.40 11.71 -7.84
C MET A 30 -6.38 13.08 -8.48
N ARG A 31 -6.25 14.11 -7.64
CA ARG A 31 -6.09 15.49 -8.08
C ARG A 31 -5.10 16.20 -7.17
N LEU A 32 -4.17 16.90 -7.78
CA LEU A 32 -3.27 17.83 -7.13
C LEU A 32 -3.75 19.24 -7.47
N GLU A 33 -4.09 20.04 -6.46
CA GLU A 33 -4.44 21.45 -6.58
C GLU A 33 -3.29 22.28 -6.00
N VAL A 34 -2.84 23.28 -6.74
CA VAL A 34 -1.75 24.18 -6.33
C VAL A 34 -2.32 25.60 -6.22
N GLY A 35 -2.00 26.30 -5.14
CA GLY A 35 -2.34 27.71 -4.95
C GLY A 35 -1.45 28.63 -5.78
N TYR A 36 -1.94 29.83 -6.11
CA TYR A 36 -1.26 30.77 -7.03
C TYR A 36 0.18 31.08 -6.62
N GLY A 37 0.46 31.21 -5.33
CA GLY A 37 1.81 31.51 -4.82
C GLY A 37 2.84 30.43 -5.07
N LEU A 38 2.41 29.20 -5.36
CA LEU A 38 3.29 28.06 -5.63
C LEU A 38 3.29 27.64 -7.10
N GLU A 39 2.49 28.23 -7.98
CA GLU A 39 2.49 27.90 -9.42
C GLU A 39 3.88 28.02 -10.10
N PRO A 40 4.71 29.05 -9.81
CA PRO A 40 6.05 29.14 -10.40
C PRO A 40 6.98 28.00 -9.96
N VAL A 41 6.73 27.42 -8.79
CA VAL A 41 7.53 26.34 -8.19
C VAL A 41 6.97 24.97 -8.58
N LEU A 42 5.64 24.85 -8.64
CA LEU A 42 4.88 23.64 -8.88
C LEU A 42 3.93 23.82 -10.07
N PRO A 43 4.47 23.96 -11.31
CA PRO A 43 3.65 24.14 -12.49
C PRO A 43 2.83 22.88 -12.78
N ASP A 44 1.76 23.03 -13.56
CA ASP A 44 0.83 21.95 -13.95
C ASP A 44 1.55 20.74 -14.55
N GLY A 45 2.60 20.98 -15.35
CA GLY A 45 3.40 19.91 -15.95
C GLY A 45 4.11 19.02 -14.92
N LEU A 46 4.67 19.64 -13.87
CA LEU A 46 5.29 18.95 -12.74
C LEU A 46 4.24 18.27 -11.87
N SER A 47 3.12 18.95 -11.61
CA SER A 47 1.98 18.37 -10.90
C SER A 47 1.49 17.09 -11.59
N GLY A 48 1.42 17.10 -12.93
CA GLY A 48 1.04 15.95 -13.73
C GLY A 48 2.08 14.82 -13.71
N SER A 49 3.38 15.13 -13.66
CA SER A 49 4.41 14.09 -13.57
C SER A 49 4.40 13.39 -12.21
N ILE A 50 4.21 14.14 -11.12
CA ILE A 50 4.05 13.58 -9.78
C ILE A 50 2.88 12.60 -9.75
N LEU A 51 1.70 13.00 -10.25
CA LEU A 51 0.54 12.10 -10.30
C LEU A 51 0.81 10.86 -11.17
N ARG A 52 1.52 10.99 -12.29
CA ARG A 52 1.90 9.82 -13.12
C ARG A 52 2.83 8.87 -12.37
N GLN A 53 3.78 9.39 -11.62
CA GLN A 53 4.73 8.62 -10.83
C GLN A 53 4.04 7.83 -9.70
N MET A 54 2.97 8.36 -9.11
CA MET A 54 2.18 7.65 -8.10
C MET A 54 1.43 6.41 -8.65
N ARG A 55 1.08 6.39 -9.95
CA ARG A 55 0.17 5.38 -10.53
C ARG A 55 0.57 3.92 -10.26
N PRO A 56 1.84 3.49 -10.40
CA PRO A 56 2.22 2.09 -10.18
C PRO A 56 1.94 1.65 -8.74
N ALA A 57 2.36 2.44 -7.75
CA ALA A 57 2.12 2.14 -6.34
C ALA A 57 0.61 2.16 -6.01
N LEU A 58 -0.15 3.09 -6.56
CA LEU A 58 -1.61 3.15 -6.38
C LEU A 58 -2.35 1.95 -6.97
N LYS A 59 -1.89 1.41 -8.11
CA LYS A 59 -2.44 0.17 -8.71
C LYS A 59 -2.23 -1.04 -7.83
N GLU A 60 -1.09 -1.09 -7.14
CA GLU A 60 -0.75 -2.15 -6.19
C GLU A 60 -1.36 -1.91 -4.79
N SER A 61 -2.27 -0.95 -4.66
CA SER A 61 -2.90 -0.54 -3.39
C SER A 61 -1.89 -0.08 -2.32
N ARG A 62 -0.67 0.30 -2.74
CA ARG A 62 0.38 0.86 -1.88
C ARG A 62 0.20 2.38 -1.74
N TYR A 63 -0.92 2.79 -1.13
CA TYR A 63 -1.27 4.21 -0.98
C TYR A 63 -0.25 5.01 -0.18
N GLY A 64 0.30 4.42 0.90
CA GLY A 64 1.30 5.09 1.73
C GLY A 64 2.60 5.39 0.98
N GLU A 65 3.10 4.43 0.19
CA GLU A 65 4.27 4.65 -0.67
C GLU A 65 3.99 5.73 -1.72
N ALA A 66 2.83 5.66 -2.40
CA ALA A 66 2.47 6.63 -3.42
C ALA A 66 2.41 8.07 -2.86
N LEU A 67 1.81 8.24 -1.68
CA LEU A 67 1.72 9.54 -1.02
C LEU A 67 3.09 10.02 -0.53
N ALA A 68 3.91 9.14 0.04
CA ALA A 68 5.25 9.48 0.51
C ALA A 68 6.15 9.95 -0.65
N GLU A 69 6.08 9.28 -1.80
CA GLU A 69 6.84 9.66 -2.99
C GLU A 69 6.41 11.03 -3.51
N ALA A 70 5.10 11.29 -3.61
CA ALA A 70 4.58 12.58 -4.01
C ALA A 70 4.98 13.70 -3.03
N LEU A 71 4.87 13.46 -1.72
CA LEU A 71 5.27 14.41 -0.69
C LEU A 71 6.77 14.72 -0.73
N ASN A 72 7.61 13.72 -1.02
CA ASN A 72 9.05 13.92 -1.15
C ASN A 72 9.41 14.85 -2.31
N VAL A 73 8.76 14.68 -3.46
CA VAL A 73 8.97 15.54 -4.63
C VAL A 73 8.44 16.95 -4.37
N LEU A 74 7.22 17.07 -3.84
CA LEU A 74 6.61 18.37 -3.51
C LEU A 74 7.44 19.13 -2.46
N GLY A 75 7.82 18.46 -1.38
CA GLY A 75 8.60 19.02 -0.29
C GLY A 75 9.96 19.51 -0.76
N THR A 76 10.71 18.67 -1.48
CA THR A 76 12.03 19.03 -2.01
C THR A 76 11.96 20.26 -2.92
N ARG A 77 10.96 20.32 -3.82
CA ARG A 77 10.79 21.46 -4.74
C ARG A 77 10.44 22.77 -4.05
N ILE A 78 9.54 22.71 -3.07
CA ILE A 78 9.18 23.89 -2.26
C ILE A 78 10.40 24.33 -1.42
N ALA A 79 11.12 23.39 -0.84
CA ALA A 79 12.31 23.64 -0.03
C ALA A 79 13.43 24.31 -0.84
N GLU A 80 13.74 23.77 -2.03
CA GLU A 80 14.67 24.38 -2.99
C GLU A 80 14.28 25.82 -3.33
N ALA A 81 13.00 26.05 -3.66
CA ALA A 81 12.51 27.38 -4.02
C ALA A 81 12.53 28.38 -2.85
N LYS A 82 12.43 27.89 -1.60
CA LYS A 82 12.49 28.71 -0.38
C LYS A 82 13.89 28.79 0.23
N GLY A 83 14.87 28.09 -0.32
CA GLY A 83 16.23 28.03 0.23
C GLY A 83 16.32 27.35 1.60
N VAL A 84 15.41 26.43 1.91
CA VAL A 84 15.36 25.69 3.18
C VAL A 84 15.83 24.26 2.94
N SER A 85 16.66 23.70 3.82
CA SER A 85 16.98 22.27 3.79
C SER A 85 15.94 21.47 4.57
N ILE A 86 15.38 20.42 3.96
CA ILE A 86 14.57 19.43 4.69
C ILE A 86 15.54 18.33 5.16
N ASP A 87 16.08 18.48 6.37
CA ASP A 87 16.89 17.44 7.03
C ASP A 87 16.04 16.35 7.70
N ALA A 88 14.71 16.40 7.57
CA ALA A 88 13.83 15.40 8.17
C ALA A 88 14.00 14.06 7.45
N PRO A 89 14.47 13.00 8.14
CA PRO A 89 14.44 11.65 7.58
C PRO A 89 12.97 11.30 7.40
N LEU A 90 12.48 11.33 6.16
CA LEU A 90 11.16 10.77 5.87
C LEU A 90 11.20 9.32 6.37
N PRO A 91 10.25 8.88 7.20
CA PRO A 91 10.16 7.49 7.60
C PRO A 91 9.94 6.70 6.31
N ARG A 92 11.03 6.19 5.75
CA ARG A 92 10.96 5.20 4.68
C ARG A 92 10.20 4.07 5.33
N SER A 93 8.95 3.89 4.92
CA SER A 93 8.15 2.73 5.32
C SER A 93 9.06 1.54 5.08
N SER A 94 9.59 0.96 6.16
CA SER A 94 10.47 -0.18 6.06
C SER A 94 9.63 -1.19 5.32
N ARG A 95 9.98 -1.48 4.07
CA ARG A 95 9.39 -2.61 3.35
C ARG A 95 9.46 -3.75 4.35
N PRO A 96 8.35 -4.36 4.80
CA PRO A 96 8.47 -5.65 5.43
C PRO A 96 9.28 -6.45 4.44
N ALA A 97 10.52 -6.79 4.82
CA ALA A 97 11.44 -7.50 3.97
C ALA A 97 10.60 -8.62 3.37
N THR A 98 10.47 -8.62 2.04
CA THR A 98 9.72 -9.67 1.32
C THR A 98 10.21 -10.95 1.94
N ARG A 99 9.36 -11.60 2.75
CA ARG A 99 9.73 -12.77 3.54
C ARG A 99 10.28 -13.71 2.51
N SER A 100 11.60 -13.84 2.46
CA SER A 100 12.27 -14.71 1.52
C SER A 100 11.71 -16.07 1.87
N LEU A 101 10.78 -16.53 1.03
CA LEU A 101 10.25 -17.87 1.16
C LEU A 101 11.49 -18.75 1.25
N PRO A 102 11.63 -19.57 2.32
CA PRO A 102 12.78 -20.44 2.46
C PRO A 102 12.99 -21.11 1.11
N PRO A 103 14.21 -21.11 0.54
CA PRO A 103 14.47 -21.70 -0.75
C PRO A 103 14.19 -23.19 -0.63
N TRP A 104 12.94 -23.55 -0.89
CA TRP A 104 12.39 -24.89 -0.79
C TRP A 104 13.23 -25.91 -1.60
N PRO A 105 13.93 -25.54 -2.70
CA PRO A 105 14.87 -26.45 -3.36
C PRO A 105 16.08 -26.80 -2.50
N GLN A 106 16.60 -25.86 -1.70
CA GLN A 106 17.75 -26.10 -0.80
C GLN A 106 17.36 -26.97 0.39
N MET A 107 16.13 -26.82 0.90
CA MET A 107 15.60 -27.68 1.96
C MET A 107 15.39 -29.11 1.45
N ILE A 108 14.82 -29.29 0.26
CA ILE A 108 14.64 -30.61 -0.37
C ILE A 108 16.01 -31.24 -0.63
N PHE A 109 16.97 -30.49 -1.18
CA PHE A 109 18.32 -30.97 -1.40
C PHE A 109 18.99 -31.41 -0.09
N GLY A 110 18.88 -30.63 0.98
CA GLY A 110 19.41 -30.97 2.30
C GLY A 110 18.75 -32.23 2.90
N LEU A 111 17.44 -32.43 2.69
CA LEU A 111 16.72 -33.60 3.18
C LEU A 111 17.08 -34.87 2.41
N ILE A 112 17.26 -34.75 1.08
CA ILE A 112 17.76 -35.84 0.23
C ILE A 112 19.20 -36.20 0.61
N LEU A 113 20.07 -35.20 0.79
CA LEU A 113 21.45 -35.39 1.22
C LEU A 113 21.52 -36.06 2.59
N MET A 114 20.70 -35.62 3.56
CA MET A 114 20.62 -36.21 4.90
C MET A 114 20.14 -37.67 4.84
N ALA A 115 19.11 -37.98 4.05
CA ALA A 115 18.64 -39.34 3.85
C ALA A 115 19.69 -40.24 3.19
N TRP A 116 20.45 -39.69 2.23
CA TRP A 116 21.55 -40.41 1.57
C TRP A 116 22.70 -40.68 2.54
N VAL A 117 23.09 -39.70 3.37
CA VAL A 117 24.12 -39.85 4.41
C VAL A 117 23.69 -40.85 5.47
N LEU A 118 22.46 -40.78 5.97
CA LEU A 118 21.93 -41.76 6.93
C LEU A 118 21.80 -43.17 6.31
N GLY A 119 21.45 -43.28 5.03
CA GLY A 119 21.44 -44.55 4.30
C GLY A 119 22.83 -45.11 4.00
N ALA A 120 23.83 -44.23 3.84
CA ALA A 120 25.23 -44.61 3.65
C ALA A 120 25.92 -45.01 4.96
N LEU A 121 25.62 -44.32 6.07
CA LEU A 121 26.08 -44.66 7.43
C LEU A 121 25.33 -45.86 8.02
N GLY A 122 24.08 -46.10 7.61
CA GLY A 122 23.26 -47.24 8.03
C GLY A 122 23.59 -48.56 7.34
N LYS A 123 24.51 -48.59 6.36
CA LYS A 123 24.95 -49.82 5.67
C LYS A 123 26.01 -50.60 6.46
N GLY A 124 25.67 -50.88 7.71
CA GLY A 124 26.49 -51.66 8.65
C GLY A 124 25.63 -52.37 9.71
N GLY A 125 24.55 -53.05 9.32
CA GLY A 125 23.76 -53.86 10.25
C GLY A 125 22.46 -54.35 9.63
N GLY A 126 22.45 -55.61 9.18
CA GLY A 126 21.34 -56.17 8.42
C GLY A 126 20.10 -56.59 9.23
N ARG A 127 19.12 -57.09 8.44
CA ARG A 127 17.99 -57.98 8.76
C ARG A 127 16.71 -57.36 9.35
N GLY A 128 15.78 -57.09 8.43
CA GLY A 128 14.48 -57.76 8.35
C GLY A 128 13.46 -57.55 9.48
N MET A 129 12.29 -57.01 9.11
CA MET A 129 11.01 -57.54 9.58
C MET A 129 9.90 -57.13 8.60
N GLY A 130 9.33 -58.12 7.92
CA GLY A 130 8.12 -57.94 7.11
C GLY A 130 6.86 -57.85 7.98
N GLY A 131 5.81 -57.24 7.43
CA GLY A 131 4.47 -57.29 8.00
C GLY A 131 3.55 -56.18 7.50
N PRO A 132 2.49 -56.48 6.71
CA PRO A 132 1.49 -55.50 6.31
C PRO A 132 0.53 -55.25 7.46
N GLY A 133 0.74 -54.20 8.25
CA GLY A 133 -0.13 -53.96 9.41
C GLY A 133 0.14 -52.71 10.25
N GLY A 134 0.83 -51.70 9.74
CA GLY A 134 1.23 -50.54 10.55
C GLY A 134 1.04 -49.22 9.84
N ASN A 135 -0.20 -48.73 9.75
CA ASN A 135 -0.49 -47.29 9.73
C ASN A 135 -1.99 -46.94 9.92
N LEU A 136 -2.65 -47.58 10.89
CA LEU A 136 -4.00 -47.20 11.33
C LEU A 136 -4.07 -45.73 11.81
N LEU A 137 -2.96 -45.18 12.30
CA LEU A 137 -2.81 -43.77 12.67
C LEU A 137 -2.83 -42.82 11.45
N ALA A 138 -2.28 -43.23 10.30
CA ALA A 138 -2.33 -42.42 9.08
C ALA A 138 -3.76 -42.30 8.53
N GLY A 139 -4.59 -43.34 8.71
CA GLY A 139 -6.01 -43.33 8.34
C GLY A 139 -6.86 -42.37 9.19
N MET A 140 -6.55 -42.20 10.48
CA MET A 140 -7.26 -41.27 11.36
C MET A 140 -6.93 -39.79 11.12
N ILE A 141 -5.71 -39.50 10.64
CA ILE A 141 -5.32 -38.13 10.28
C ILE A 141 -5.91 -37.73 8.92
N LEU A 142 -5.95 -38.66 7.95
CA LEU A 142 -6.56 -38.39 6.64
C LEU A 142 -8.09 -38.18 6.71
N GLY A 143 -8.77 -38.86 7.64
CA GLY A 143 -10.22 -38.71 7.83
C GLY A 143 -10.67 -37.35 8.36
N ASN A 144 -9.78 -36.59 9.02
CA ASN A 144 -10.10 -35.29 9.61
C ASN A 144 -9.77 -34.08 8.69
N VAL A 145 -9.14 -34.31 7.55
CA VAL A 145 -8.83 -33.26 6.55
C VAL A 145 -9.88 -33.16 5.45
N LEU A 146 -10.66 -34.23 5.21
CA LEU A 146 -11.67 -34.30 4.14
C LEU A 146 -13.12 -34.04 4.61
N GLY A 147 -13.33 -33.74 5.90
CA GLY A 147 -14.67 -33.74 6.52
C GLY A 147 -15.13 -32.45 7.19
N ARG A 148 -14.60 -31.26 6.85
CA ARG A 148 -15.09 -29.99 7.41
C ARG A 148 -16.12 -29.29 6.52
N SER A 149 -17.37 -29.65 6.79
CA SER A 149 -18.56 -28.80 6.90
C SER A 149 -18.80 -27.66 5.90
N PHE A 150 -19.82 -27.91 5.08
CA PHE A 150 -20.90 -27.01 4.70
C PHE A 150 -21.19 -25.87 5.71
N GLY A 151 -21.48 -24.67 5.19
CA GLY A 151 -21.97 -23.55 5.99
C GLY A 151 -22.29 -22.31 5.17
N SER A 152 -23.33 -22.38 4.34
CA SER A 152 -23.94 -21.28 3.61
C SER A 152 -24.89 -20.44 4.50
N GLY A 153 -24.80 -19.11 4.44
CA GLY A 153 -25.83 -18.15 4.88
C GLY A 153 -25.30 -16.73 4.64
N ARG A 154 -25.82 -15.86 3.75
CA ARG A 154 -27.16 -15.32 3.47
C ARG A 154 -27.69 -14.38 4.58
N GLY A 155 -27.94 -13.13 4.17
CA GLY A 155 -28.58 -12.05 4.94
C GLY A 155 -27.64 -10.85 5.07
N GLY A 156 -27.89 -9.64 4.56
CA GLY A 156 -29.16 -8.98 4.23
C GLY A 156 -29.36 -7.82 5.22
N GLY A 157 -29.54 -6.59 4.71
CA GLY A 157 -29.99 -5.45 5.51
C GLY A 157 -29.23 -4.15 5.25
N GLY A 158 -29.89 -3.21 4.57
CA GLY A 158 -29.47 -1.81 4.48
C GLY A 158 -30.10 -0.95 5.58
N PHE A 159 -29.58 0.27 5.72
CA PHE A 159 -30.20 1.44 6.37
C PHE A 159 -29.56 2.67 5.68
N GLY A 160 -30.33 3.59 5.07
CA GLY A 160 -30.89 4.76 5.77
C GLY A 160 -29.75 5.62 6.29
N GLY A 161 -29.25 6.66 5.61
CA GLY A 161 -29.97 7.81 5.09
C GLY A 161 -30.26 8.76 6.24
N PHE A 162 -29.45 9.81 6.43
CA PHE A 162 -29.87 11.11 6.97
C PHE A 162 -28.91 12.21 6.51
N ASP A 163 -29.57 13.29 6.11
CA ASP A 163 -29.09 14.62 5.88
C ASP A 163 -28.36 15.21 7.09
N SER A 164 -27.37 16.06 6.84
CA SER A 164 -27.18 17.21 7.71
C SER A 164 -26.51 18.34 6.94
N GLY A 165 -27.28 19.41 6.78
CA GLY A 165 -26.77 20.72 6.43
C GLY A 165 -25.78 21.24 7.47
N GLY A 166 -24.95 22.18 7.01
CA GLY A 166 -23.91 22.82 7.80
C GLY A 166 -23.03 23.65 6.91
N GLY A 167 -23.54 24.81 6.50
CA GLY A 167 -22.74 25.87 5.88
C GLY A 167 -21.72 26.37 6.88
N PHE A 168 -20.47 25.91 6.73
CA PHE A 168 -19.32 26.48 7.42
C PHE A 168 -18.78 27.62 6.56
N GLY A 169 -18.80 28.82 7.14
CA GLY A 169 -18.20 30.02 6.58
C GLY A 169 -16.72 29.82 6.28
N GLY A 170 -16.27 30.41 5.16
CA GLY A 170 -14.94 30.22 4.62
C GLY A 170 -13.84 30.57 5.61
N PHE A 171 -13.00 29.58 5.91
CA PHE A 171 -11.72 29.80 6.56
C PHE A 171 -10.87 30.63 5.59
N GLY A 172 -10.46 31.82 6.00
CA GLY A 172 -9.71 32.77 5.17
C GLY A 172 -8.30 32.29 4.85
N GLY A 173 -8.18 31.23 4.06
CA GLY A 173 -6.93 30.72 3.50
C GLY A 173 -6.65 31.26 2.10
N GLY A 174 -5.70 30.61 1.41
CA GLY A 174 -5.31 30.98 0.06
C GLY A 174 -6.31 30.56 -1.02
N ASP A 175 -6.26 31.24 -2.16
CA ASP A 175 -7.03 30.93 -3.36
C ASP A 175 -6.21 30.07 -4.34
N SER A 176 -6.90 29.22 -5.12
CA SER A 176 -6.33 28.48 -6.25
C SER A 176 -7.17 28.70 -7.49
N GLY A 177 -6.51 28.96 -8.61
CA GLY A 177 -7.13 29.19 -9.93
C GLY A 177 -7.66 27.95 -10.63
N GLY A 178 -7.50 26.77 -10.03
CA GLY A 178 -7.70 25.50 -10.73
C GLY A 178 -6.39 24.84 -11.19
N GLY A 179 -5.25 25.47 -10.88
CA GLY A 179 -3.91 24.97 -11.16
C GLY A 179 -3.61 23.61 -10.52
N GLY A 180 -2.70 22.88 -11.14
CA GLY A 180 -2.29 21.53 -10.80
C GLY A 180 -2.69 20.49 -11.84
N ALA A 181 -2.93 19.26 -11.40
CA ALA A 181 -3.17 18.13 -12.30
C ALA A 181 -4.23 17.17 -11.78
N SER A 182 -4.84 16.41 -12.67
CA SER A 182 -5.75 15.31 -12.33
C SER A 182 -5.37 14.03 -13.05
N GLY A 183 -5.70 12.90 -12.45
CA GLY A 183 -5.41 11.59 -13.03
C GLY A 183 -6.23 10.47 -12.40
N SER A 184 -6.23 9.32 -13.06
CA SER A 184 -6.78 8.06 -12.57
C SER A 184 -5.75 6.93 -12.66
N TRP A 185 -6.02 5.79 -12.02
CA TRP A 185 -5.16 4.61 -12.04
C TRP A 185 -5.92 3.28 -12.05
#